data_AF-A0A292ZAL2-F1
#
_entry.id   AF-A0A292ZAL2-F1
#
_cell.length_a   1.000
_cell.length_b   1.000
_cell.length_c   1.000
_cell.angle_alpha   90.00
_cell.angle_beta   90.00
_cell.angle_gamma   90.00
#
_symmetry.space_group_name_H-M   'P 1'
#
loop_
_entity.id
_entity.type
_entity.pdbx_description
1 polymer ?
#
loop_
_entity_poly.entity_id
_entity_poly.type
_entity_poly.pdbx_seq_one_letter_code
_entity_poly.pdbx_strand_id
1 'polypeptide(L)'
;MNTVWTPADFLDLAGRDAVDKTLQRLVKWGELRRIDRGLYDKPQFNSLTRQDSAPDPRAVIDAVARRDQIRVLVDGMTAANDLGFTNAVPAKIVVHSEARPKSIKLGNLTIEFKMTAASKLYWAGRPAMRIVQALHWLRDTMTTDATGQWRQRLTALLGHPSHGAALRADLVDGMPTLPAWMQELLRPLVSEASGE
;
A
#
# COMPACT_ATOMS: atom_id res chain seq x y z
N MET A 1 0.62 9.71 -9.03
CA MET A 1 0.75 9.24 -7.63
C MET A 1 1.64 10.20 -6.89
N ASN A 2 1.26 10.57 -5.66
CA ASN A 2 2.11 11.40 -4.80
C ASN A 2 3.16 10.51 -4.13
N THR A 3 4.44 10.79 -4.36
CA THR A 3 5.55 10.04 -3.78
C THR A 3 5.95 10.63 -2.43
N VAL A 4 6.32 9.76 -1.49
CA VAL A 4 6.92 10.16 -0.21
C VAL A 4 8.38 9.73 -0.20
N TRP A 5 9.25 10.68 0.14
CA TRP A 5 10.69 10.50 0.17
C TRP A 5 11.25 10.49 1.59
N THR A 6 12.37 9.80 1.72
CA THR A 6 13.21 9.81 2.92
C THR A 6 14.58 10.38 2.58
N PRO A 7 15.37 10.86 3.55
CA PRO A 7 16.74 11.30 3.27
C PRO A 7 17.62 10.23 2.63
N ALA A 8 17.34 8.94 2.87
CA ALA A 8 18.07 7.83 2.28
C ALA A 8 17.94 7.79 0.75
N ASP A 9 16.85 8.35 0.20
CA ASP A 9 16.53 8.36 -1.22
C ASP A 9 17.43 9.31 -2.04
N PHE A 10 18.30 10.09 -1.38
CA PHE A 10 19.15 11.11 -2.01
C PHE A 10 20.63 11.02 -1.61
N LEU A 11 21.03 9.94 -0.91
CA LEU A 11 22.41 9.78 -0.43
C LEU A 11 23.42 9.47 -1.56
N ASP A 12 22.92 9.08 -2.72
CA ASP A 12 23.67 8.96 -3.97
C ASP A 12 24.03 10.33 -4.58
N LEU A 13 23.26 11.38 -4.26
CA LEU A 13 23.46 12.74 -4.78
C LEU A 13 24.41 13.57 -3.91
N ALA A 14 24.36 13.39 -2.58
CA ALA A 14 25.18 14.14 -1.64
C ALA A 14 25.30 13.47 -0.27
N GLY A 15 26.30 13.91 0.51
CA GLY A 15 26.47 13.49 1.90
C GLY A 15 25.27 13.86 2.79
N ARG A 16 25.08 13.09 3.86
CA ARG A 16 23.88 13.17 4.72
C ARG A 16 23.55 14.58 5.21
N ASP A 17 24.55 15.33 5.67
CA ASP A 17 24.35 16.69 6.18
C ASP A 17 23.86 17.66 5.10
N ALA A 18 24.36 17.50 3.87
CA ALA A 18 23.95 18.33 2.73
C ALA A 18 22.51 18.00 2.30
N VAL A 19 22.15 16.71 2.28
CA VAL A 19 20.78 16.25 2.02
C VAL A 19 19.83 16.81 3.08
N ASP A 20 20.14 16.63 4.37
CA ASP A 20 19.26 17.07 5.46
C ASP A 20 19.09 18.60 5.45
N LYS A 21 20.16 19.38 5.22
CA LYS A 21 20.07 20.85 5.06
C LYS A 21 19.23 21.25 3.86
N THR A 22 19.34 20.53 2.74
CA THR A 22 18.59 20.83 1.51
C THR A 22 17.10 20.55 1.72
N LEU A 23 16.75 19.40 2.28
CA LEU A 23 15.36 19.05 2.60
C LEU A 23 14.75 20.06 3.58
N GLN A 24 15.49 20.47 4.61
CA GLN A 24 15.04 21.53 5.53
C GLN A 24 14.77 22.85 4.80
N ARG A 25 15.63 23.24 3.86
CA ARG A 25 15.47 24.47 3.07
C ARG A 25 14.25 24.40 2.16
N LEU A 26 14.06 23.29 1.46
CA LEU A 26 12.89 23.09 0.58
C LEU A 26 11.58 23.12 1.36
N VAL A 27 11.56 22.55 2.58
CA VAL A 27 10.40 22.67 3.48
C VAL A 27 10.18 24.12 3.90
N LYS A 28 11.24 24.86 4.26
CA LYS A 28 11.15 26.28 4.62
C LYS A 28 10.62 27.14 3.46
N TRP A 29 10.92 26.78 2.22
CA TRP A 29 10.44 27.46 1.02
C TRP A 29 9.04 27.04 0.57
N GLY A 30 8.42 26.04 1.23
CA GLY A 30 7.10 25.53 0.86
C GLY A 30 7.10 24.59 -0.34
N GLU A 31 8.27 24.23 -0.87
CA GLU A 31 8.41 23.30 -2.01
C GLU A 31 8.14 21.85 -1.62
N LEU A 32 8.39 21.52 -0.35
CA LEU A 32 8.10 20.22 0.24
C LEU A 32 7.30 20.39 1.53
N ARG A 33 6.46 19.42 1.83
CA ARG A 33 5.85 19.26 3.14
C ARG A 33 6.59 18.16 3.90
N ARG A 34 6.87 18.42 5.19
CA ARG A 34 7.36 17.39 6.11
C ARG A 34 6.17 16.70 6.76
N ILE A 35 5.99 15.42 6.47
CA ILE A 35 4.88 14.60 7.01
C ILE A 35 5.20 14.18 8.45
N ASP A 36 6.41 13.65 8.66
CA ASP A 36 6.96 13.25 9.95
C ASP A 36 8.49 13.42 9.92
N ARG A 37 9.19 13.02 10.98
CA ARG A 37 10.65 12.97 11.00
C ARG A 37 11.17 12.03 9.90
N GLY A 38 11.85 12.62 8.93
CA GLY A 38 12.49 11.88 7.86
C GLY A 38 11.53 11.42 6.76
N LEU A 39 10.30 11.96 6.71
CA LEU A 39 9.32 11.71 5.66
C LEU A 39 8.87 13.03 5.05
N TYR A 40 8.97 13.13 3.73
CA TYR A 40 8.71 14.35 2.97
C TYR A 40 7.86 14.03 1.76
N ASP A 41 6.93 14.90 1.40
CA ASP A 41 6.20 14.82 0.13
C ASP A 41 6.12 16.18 -0.55
N LYS A 42 5.73 16.15 -1.83
CA LYS A 42 5.42 17.36 -2.58
C LYS A 42 3.89 17.45 -2.69
N PRO A 43 3.24 18.32 -1.91
CA PRO A 43 1.80 18.48 -2.01
C PRO A 43 1.44 18.98 -3.42
N GLN A 44 0.31 18.49 -3.94
CA GLN A 44 -0.27 19.01 -5.17
C GLN A 44 -1.40 19.95 -4.79
N PHE A 45 -1.38 21.17 -5.32
CA PHE A 45 -2.46 22.12 -5.07
C PHE A 45 -3.74 21.65 -5.78
N ASN A 46 -4.81 21.45 -5.02
CA ASN A 46 -6.11 21.10 -5.56
C ASN A 46 -6.95 22.37 -5.75
N SER A 47 -7.22 22.71 -7.00
CA SER A 47 -7.99 23.90 -7.37
C SER A 47 -9.46 23.86 -6.90
N LEU A 48 -10.04 22.66 -6.77
CA LEU A 48 -11.42 22.47 -6.34
C LEU A 48 -11.59 22.76 -4.84
N THR A 49 -10.68 22.26 -4.00
CA THR A 49 -10.73 22.47 -2.55
C THR A 49 -9.97 23.72 -2.10
N ARG A 50 -9.20 24.35 -3.01
CA ARG A 50 -8.26 25.46 -2.72
C ARG A 50 -7.29 25.12 -1.58
N GLN A 51 -6.90 23.86 -1.49
CA GLN A 51 -6.03 23.32 -0.46
C GLN A 51 -5.02 22.37 -1.09
N ASP A 52 -3.88 22.20 -0.42
CA ASP A 52 -2.90 21.18 -0.75
C ASP A 52 -3.49 19.78 -0.57
N SER A 53 -3.11 18.86 -1.46
CA SER A 53 -3.50 17.46 -1.36
C SER A 53 -3.03 16.85 -0.05
N ALA A 54 -3.88 16.00 0.54
CA ALA A 54 -3.46 15.19 1.68
C ALA A 54 -2.33 14.22 1.26
N PRO A 55 -1.40 13.87 2.18
CA PRO A 55 -0.42 12.84 1.90
C PRO A 55 -1.10 11.52 1.55
N ASP A 56 -0.58 10.81 0.54
CA ASP A 56 -1.07 9.48 0.19
C ASP A 56 -0.62 8.47 1.27
N PRO A 57 -1.56 7.83 2.00
CA PRO A 57 -1.21 6.87 3.05
C PRO A 57 -0.38 5.70 2.54
N ARG A 58 -0.60 5.26 1.29
CA ARG A 58 0.16 4.16 0.68
C ARG A 58 1.61 4.55 0.51
N ALA A 59 1.85 5.74 -0.05
CA ALA A 59 3.20 6.25 -0.25
C ALA A 59 3.93 6.48 1.09
N VAL A 60 3.21 6.89 2.15
CA VAL A 60 3.78 7.00 3.50
C VAL A 60 4.20 5.62 4.03
N ILE A 61 3.34 4.61 3.91
CA ILE A 61 3.64 3.23 4.35
C ILE A 61 4.85 2.68 3.59
N ASP A 62 4.89 2.88 2.27
CA ASP A 62 6.00 2.42 1.42
C ASP A 62 7.31 3.14 1.79
N ALA A 63 7.27 4.45 2.06
CA ALA A 63 8.44 5.19 2.52
C ALA A 63 8.95 4.73 3.89
N VAL A 64 8.06 4.40 4.83
CA VAL A 64 8.45 3.82 6.14
C VAL A 64 9.08 2.45 5.95
N ALA A 65 8.47 1.58 5.13
CA ALA A 65 8.99 0.25 4.83
C ALA A 65 10.40 0.31 4.23
N ARG A 66 10.64 1.23 3.29
CA ARG A 66 11.97 1.48 2.69
C ARG A 66 12.96 2.06 3.70
N ARG A 67 12.55 3.05 4.51
CA ARG A 67 13.42 3.69 5.50
C ARG A 67 13.92 2.71 6.56
N ASP A 68 12.98 1.92 7.09
CA ASP A 68 13.25 1.02 8.22
C ASP A 68 13.67 -0.39 7.75
N GLN A 69 13.69 -0.63 6.44
CA GLN A 69 14.01 -1.93 5.82
C GLN A 69 13.14 -3.07 6.36
N ILE A 70 11.83 -2.80 6.48
CA ILE A 70 10.85 -3.75 7.03
C ILE A 70 9.82 -4.15 5.99
N ARG A 71 9.35 -5.39 6.10
CA ARG A 71 8.19 -5.86 5.35
C ARG A 71 6.91 -5.43 6.06
N VAL A 72 5.94 -4.99 5.28
CA VAL A 72 4.66 -4.48 5.76
C VAL A 72 3.48 -5.19 5.07
N LEU A 73 2.40 -5.36 5.81
CA LEU A 73 1.15 -5.97 5.40
C LEU A 73 0.01 -5.05 5.85
N VAL A 74 -0.73 -4.46 4.93
CA VAL A 74 -1.86 -3.58 5.27
C VAL A 74 -3.09 -4.41 5.65
N ASP A 75 -3.99 -3.86 6.47
CA ASP A 75 -5.24 -4.51 6.77
C ASP A 75 -6.16 -4.69 5.54
N GLY A 76 -7.12 -5.61 5.66
CA GLY A 76 -7.99 -5.99 4.55
C GLY A 76 -8.94 -4.88 4.07
N MET A 77 -9.43 -4.01 4.96
CA MET A 77 -10.29 -2.88 4.57
C MET A 77 -9.50 -1.87 3.74
N THR A 78 -8.29 -1.53 4.20
CA THR A 78 -7.37 -0.62 3.50
C THR A 78 -7.00 -1.21 2.15
N ALA A 79 -6.65 -2.51 2.11
CA ALA A 79 -6.37 -3.19 0.85
C ALA A 79 -7.57 -3.21 -0.10
N ALA A 80 -8.78 -3.43 0.41
CA ALA A 80 -10.00 -3.39 -0.39
C ALA A 80 -10.27 -1.99 -0.94
N ASN A 81 -10.05 -0.93 -0.15
CA ASN A 81 -10.16 0.45 -0.62
C ASN A 81 -9.10 0.78 -1.68
N ASP A 82 -7.85 0.38 -1.45
CA ASP A 82 -6.72 0.56 -2.38
C ASP A 82 -6.96 -0.07 -3.76
N LEU A 83 -7.71 -1.18 -3.81
CA LEU A 83 -8.09 -1.90 -5.02
C LEU A 83 -9.46 -1.49 -5.59
N GLY A 84 -10.13 -0.53 -4.94
CA GLY A 84 -11.47 -0.09 -5.32
C GLY A 84 -12.55 -1.13 -5.10
N PHE A 85 -12.36 -2.14 -4.25
CA PHE A 85 -13.42 -3.07 -3.85
C PHE A 85 -14.42 -2.41 -2.89
N THR A 86 -14.04 -1.29 -2.28
CA THR A 86 -14.91 -0.44 -1.47
C THR A 86 -14.52 1.03 -1.60
N ASN A 87 -15.50 1.92 -1.43
CA ASN A 87 -15.27 3.37 -1.38
C ASN A 87 -15.19 3.90 0.06
N ALA A 88 -15.28 3.02 1.07
CA ALA A 88 -15.15 3.40 2.46
C ALA A 88 -13.71 3.85 2.76
N VAL A 89 -13.54 5.13 3.12
CA VAL A 89 -12.26 5.69 3.54
C VAL A 89 -12.09 5.44 5.04
N PRO A 90 -11.08 4.67 5.48
CA PRO A 90 -10.88 4.41 6.90
C PRO A 90 -10.34 5.65 7.62
N ALA A 91 -10.77 5.89 8.86
CA ALA A 91 -10.13 6.88 9.75
C ALA A 91 -8.82 6.34 10.37
N LYS A 92 -8.60 5.03 10.28
CA LYS A 92 -7.44 4.35 10.85
C LYS A 92 -7.00 3.21 9.95
N ILE A 93 -5.71 3.18 9.63
CA ILE A 93 -5.05 2.11 8.87
C ILE A 93 -4.17 1.33 9.83
N VAL A 94 -4.31 0.01 9.84
CA VAL A 94 -3.43 -0.88 10.59
C VAL A 94 -2.45 -1.54 9.62
N VAL A 95 -1.17 -1.44 9.94
CA VAL A 95 -0.08 -2.04 9.18
C VAL A 95 0.63 -3.06 10.06
N HIS A 96 0.64 -4.30 9.63
CA HIS A 96 1.37 -5.38 10.29
C HIS A 96 2.81 -5.41 9.77
N SER A 97 3.78 -5.51 10.67
CA SER A 97 5.21 -5.51 10.33
C SER A 97 6.02 -6.38 11.30
N GLU A 98 7.25 -6.70 10.91
CA GLU A 98 8.20 -7.44 11.76
C GLU A 98 8.81 -6.55 12.87
N ALA A 99 8.74 -5.24 12.70
CA ALA A 99 9.11 -4.23 13.70
C ALA A 99 7.90 -3.45 14.19
N ARG A 100 8.12 -2.52 15.12
CA ARG A 100 7.10 -1.58 15.61
C ARG A 100 7.51 -0.12 15.38
N PRO A 101 7.45 0.39 14.12
CA PRO A 101 7.60 1.82 13.86
C PRO A 101 6.61 2.65 14.68
N LYS A 102 6.92 3.95 14.83
CA LYS A 102 5.99 4.90 15.43
C LYS A 102 4.78 5.09 14.51
N SER A 103 3.60 5.18 15.11
CA SER A 103 2.38 5.55 14.39
C SER A 103 2.50 6.95 13.78
N ILE A 104 1.91 7.14 12.60
CA ILE A 104 1.95 8.40 11.86
C ILE A 104 0.53 8.96 11.76
N LYS A 105 0.37 10.27 11.97
CA LYS A 105 -0.90 10.97 11.81
C LYS A 105 -0.90 11.78 10.52
N LEU A 106 -1.93 11.58 9.70
CA LEU A 106 -2.18 12.30 8.46
C LEU A 106 -3.53 13.02 8.60
N GLY A 107 -3.53 14.19 9.24
CA GLY A 107 -4.77 14.87 9.64
C GLY A 107 -5.60 13.99 10.58
N ASN A 108 -6.82 13.64 10.17
CA ASN A 108 -7.72 12.76 10.94
C ASN A 108 -7.41 11.27 10.76
N LEU A 109 -6.58 10.91 9.77
CA LEU A 109 -6.19 9.53 9.53
C LEU A 109 -4.99 9.15 10.40
N THR A 110 -5.04 7.98 11.02
CA THR A 110 -3.89 7.42 11.76
C THR A 110 -3.42 6.13 11.13
N ILE A 111 -2.12 6.03 10.85
CA ILE A 111 -1.43 4.79 10.45
C ILE A 111 -0.78 4.20 11.70
N GLU A 112 -1.27 3.04 12.15
CA GLU A 112 -0.74 2.31 13.29
C GLU A 112 0.06 1.09 12.84
N PHE A 113 1.28 0.93 13.33
CA PHE A 113 2.11 -0.24 13.06
C PHE A 113 2.02 -1.27 14.20
N LYS A 114 1.68 -2.51 13.85
CA LYS A 114 1.57 -3.63 14.78
C LYS A 114 2.60 -4.70 14.47
N MET A 115 3.47 -4.96 15.45
CA MET A 115 4.42 -6.07 15.36
C MET A 115 3.66 -7.40 15.28
N THR A 116 3.99 -8.21 14.29
CA THR A 116 3.31 -9.47 13.99
C THR A 116 4.34 -10.57 13.74
N ALA A 117 4.03 -11.78 14.18
CA ALA A 117 4.92 -12.93 13.96
C ALA A 117 5.14 -13.19 12.47
N ALA A 118 6.38 -13.53 12.10
CA ALA A 118 6.78 -13.78 10.70
C ALA A 118 5.90 -14.85 10.02
N SER A 119 5.40 -15.83 10.77
CA SER A 119 4.48 -16.87 10.26
C SER A 119 3.17 -16.31 9.68
N LYS A 120 2.75 -15.11 10.10
CA LYS A 120 1.55 -14.42 9.59
C LYS A 120 1.87 -13.36 8.53
N LEU A 121 3.14 -13.19 8.18
CA LEU A 121 3.63 -12.13 7.29
C LEU A 121 4.14 -12.67 5.94
N TYR A 122 3.73 -13.87 5.54
CA TYR A 122 4.11 -14.45 4.25
C TYR A 122 3.86 -13.50 3.06
N TRP A 123 2.71 -12.81 3.07
CA TRP A 123 2.34 -11.84 2.04
C TRP A 123 2.94 -10.45 2.24
N ALA A 124 3.63 -10.17 3.35
CA ALA A 124 4.18 -8.84 3.62
C ALA A 124 5.24 -8.46 2.58
N GLY A 125 5.09 -7.29 1.96
CA GLY A 125 5.96 -6.81 0.89
C GLY A 125 5.81 -7.51 -0.47
N ARG A 126 4.91 -8.49 -0.61
CA ARG A 126 4.70 -9.20 -1.88
C ARG A 126 3.80 -8.41 -2.84
N PRO A 127 3.99 -8.50 -4.17
CA PRO A 127 3.14 -7.83 -5.17
C PRO A 127 1.63 -8.06 -4.97
N ALA A 128 1.21 -9.30 -4.73
CA ALA A 128 -0.20 -9.67 -4.60
C ALA A 128 -0.77 -9.50 -3.18
N MET A 129 0.02 -8.94 -2.24
CA MET A 129 -0.37 -8.74 -0.84
C MET A 129 -1.75 -8.09 -0.68
N ARG A 130 -1.99 -6.99 -1.40
CA ARG A 130 -3.25 -6.25 -1.32
C ARG A 130 -4.43 -7.06 -1.84
N ILE A 131 -4.23 -7.89 -2.86
CA ILE A 131 -5.29 -8.77 -3.38
C ILE A 131 -5.71 -9.74 -2.29
N VAL A 132 -4.74 -10.42 -1.67
CA VAL A 132 -5.01 -11.40 -0.62
C VAL A 132 -5.69 -10.77 0.59
N GLN A 133 -5.19 -9.63 1.07
CA GLN A 133 -5.79 -8.91 2.20
C GLN A 133 -7.21 -8.41 1.90
N ALA A 134 -7.43 -7.87 0.71
CA ALA A 134 -8.74 -7.40 0.28
C ALA A 134 -9.74 -8.55 0.14
N LEU A 135 -9.32 -9.73 -0.35
CA LEU A 135 -10.18 -10.91 -0.45
C LEU A 135 -10.56 -11.45 0.93
N HIS A 136 -9.67 -11.42 1.92
CA HIS A 136 -10.01 -11.76 3.31
C HIS A 136 -11.12 -10.86 3.85
N TRP A 137 -11.01 -9.55 3.63
CA TRP A 137 -12.06 -8.60 4.06
C TRP A 137 -13.37 -8.79 3.29
N LEU A 138 -13.29 -9.03 1.98
CA LEU A 138 -14.47 -9.27 1.16
C LEU A 138 -15.24 -10.50 1.65
N ARG A 139 -14.57 -11.59 2.03
CA ARG A 139 -15.25 -12.80 2.52
C ARG A 139 -16.21 -12.50 3.68
N ASP A 140 -15.80 -11.64 4.60
CA ASP A 140 -16.62 -11.28 5.77
C ASP A 140 -17.74 -10.29 5.42
N THR A 141 -17.64 -9.59 4.28
CA THR A 141 -18.58 -8.55 3.82
C THR A 141 -19.53 -9.04 2.71
N MET A 142 -19.22 -10.19 2.09
CA MET A 142 -19.96 -10.77 0.94
C MET A 142 -21.40 -11.19 1.24
N THR A 143 -21.88 -11.12 2.49
CA THR A 143 -23.30 -11.34 2.84
C THR A 143 -24.22 -10.23 2.34
N THR A 144 -23.68 -9.10 1.88
CA THR A 144 -24.45 -7.90 1.49
C THR A 144 -24.13 -7.50 0.04
N ASP A 145 -24.90 -8.02 -0.93
CA ASP A 145 -25.17 -7.45 -2.27
C ASP A 145 -24.04 -6.78 -3.09
N ALA A 146 -22.81 -7.30 -3.05
CA ALA A 146 -21.72 -6.86 -3.95
C ALA A 146 -21.46 -7.89 -5.07
N THR A 147 -22.50 -8.26 -5.80
CA THR A 147 -22.46 -9.22 -6.90
C THR A 147 -21.66 -8.66 -8.09
N GLY A 148 -20.46 -9.21 -8.34
CA GLY A 148 -19.74 -9.13 -9.63
C GLY A 148 -18.72 -8.00 -9.83
N GLN A 149 -18.90 -6.80 -9.27
CA GLN A 149 -18.01 -5.66 -9.58
C GLN A 149 -16.56 -5.88 -9.12
N TRP A 150 -16.36 -6.47 -7.95
CA TRP A 150 -15.01 -6.75 -7.44
C TRP A 150 -14.29 -7.80 -8.31
N ARG A 151 -15.02 -8.78 -8.90
CA ARG A 151 -14.44 -9.77 -9.82
C ARG A 151 -13.92 -9.11 -11.08
N GLN A 152 -14.73 -8.22 -11.69
CA GLN A 152 -14.30 -7.47 -12.88
C GLN A 152 -13.06 -6.62 -12.58
N ARG A 153 -13.03 -5.93 -11.43
CA ARG A 153 -11.84 -5.18 -10.99
C ARG A 153 -10.63 -6.10 -10.80
N LEU A 154 -10.80 -7.25 -10.16
CA LEU A 154 -9.72 -8.22 -9.96
C LEU A 154 -9.18 -8.76 -11.30
N THR A 155 -10.06 -9.14 -12.24
CA THR A 155 -9.66 -9.57 -13.58
C THR A 155 -8.92 -8.46 -14.31
N ALA A 156 -9.39 -7.21 -14.25
CA ALA A 156 -8.70 -6.07 -14.86
C ALA A 156 -7.30 -5.83 -14.25
N LEU A 157 -7.16 -5.95 -12.93
CA LEU A 157 -5.87 -5.84 -12.24
C LEU A 157 -4.90 -6.94 -12.68
N LEU A 158 -5.37 -8.20 -12.75
CA LEU A 158 -4.55 -9.33 -13.16
C LEU A 158 -4.24 -9.32 -14.67
N GLY A 159 -5.08 -8.69 -15.49
CA GLY A 159 -4.87 -8.51 -16.92
C GLY A 159 -4.03 -7.27 -17.29
N HIS A 160 -3.65 -6.43 -16.33
CA HIS A 160 -2.95 -5.18 -16.63
C HIS A 160 -1.56 -5.43 -17.26
N PRO A 161 -1.20 -4.83 -18.42
CA PRO A 161 0.04 -5.15 -19.13
C PRO A 161 1.31 -4.94 -18.32
N SER A 162 1.36 -3.93 -17.44
CA SER A 162 2.58 -3.59 -16.70
C SER A 162 2.81 -4.42 -15.43
N HIS A 163 1.76 -4.92 -14.78
CA HIS A 163 1.85 -5.50 -13.43
C HIS A 163 1.08 -6.82 -13.28
N GLY A 164 0.17 -7.14 -14.20
CA GLY A 164 -0.68 -8.31 -14.13
C GLY A 164 0.11 -9.62 -14.12
N ALA A 165 1.15 -9.73 -14.96
CA ALA A 165 2.02 -10.91 -14.97
C ALA A 165 2.72 -11.16 -13.63
N ALA A 166 3.28 -10.11 -13.01
CA ALA A 166 3.93 -10.20 -11.70
C ALA A 166 2.94 -10.58 -10.60
N LEU A 167 1.73 -10.00 -10.62
CA LEU A 167 0.66 -10.35 -9.66
C LEU A 167 0.23 -11.82 -9.81
N ARG A 168 0.03 -12.30 -11.04
CA ARG A 168 -0.35 -13.70 -11.30
C ARG A 168 0.74 -14.67 -10.83
N ALA A 169 2.00 -14.42 -11.19
CA ALA A 169 3.12 -15.25 -10.76
C ALA A 169 3.23 -15.32 -9.23
N ASP A 170 3.07 -14.18 -8.57
CA ASP A 170 3.10 -14.07 -7.10
C ASP A 170 1.93 -14.79 -6.43
N LEU A 171 0.73 -14.73 -7.02
CA LEU A 171 -0.44 -15.49 -6.56
C LEU A 171 -0.27 -17.00 -6.75
N VAL A 172 0.32 -17.44 -7.86
CA VAL A 172 0.58 -18.87 -8.13
C VAL A 172 1.60 -19.41 -7.12
N ASP A 173 2.71 -18.71 -6.93
CA ASP A 173 3.74 -19.09 -5.96
C ASP A 173 3.17 -19.16 -4.52
N GLY A 174 2.36 -18.16 -4.15
CA GLY A 174 1.76 -18.10 -2.81
C GLY A 174 0.50 -18.94 -2.58
N MET A 175 -0.03 -19.58 -3.62
CA MET A 175 -1.29 -20.33 -3.57
C MET A 175 -1.37 -21.35 -2.41
N PRO A 176 -0.31 -22.14 -2.08
CA PRO A 176 -0.39 -23.12 -0.99
C PRO A 176 -0.58 -22.52 0.40
N THR A 177 -0.28 -21.23 0.58
CA THR A 177 -0.44 -20.53 1.87
C THR A 177 -1.86 -20.01 2.08
N LEU A 178 -2.68 -20.02 1.03
CA LEU A 178 -4.03 -19.48 1.06
C LEU A 178 -5.05 -20.51 1.56
N PRO A 179 -6.14 -20.08 2.22
CA PRO A 179 -7.23 -20.98 2.58
C PRO A 179 -7.93 -21.53 1.32
N ALA A 180 -8.50 -22.74 1.42
CA ALA A 180 -9.10 -23.47 0.29
C ALA A 180 -10.07 -22.63 -0.55
N TRP A 181 -10.98 -21.90 0.10
CA TRP A 181 -11.95 -21.03 -0.60
C TRP A 181 -11.30 -19.97 -1.48
N MET A 182 -10.15 -19.43 -1.07
CA MET A 182 -9.44 -18.41 -1.84
C MET A 182 -8.67 -19.04 -2.99
N GLN A 183 -8.14 -20.26 -2.79
CA GLN A 183 -7.51 -21.01 -3.87
C GLN A 183 -8.52 -21.34 -4.97
N GLU A 184 -9.70 -21.84 -4.62
CA GLU A 184 -10.79 -22.14 -5.57
C GLU A 184 -11.19 -20.90 -6.37
N LEU A 185 -11.26 -19.74 -5.71
CA LEU A 185 -11.58 -18.45 -6.33
C LEU A 185 -10.49 -17.96 -7.30
N LEU A 186 -9.21 -18.10 -6.93
CA LEU A 186 -8.10 -17.53 -7.68
C LEU A 186 -7.60 -18.42 -8.82
N ARG A 187 -7.70 -19.76 -8.69
CA ARG A 187 -7.23 -20.74 -9.70
C ARG A 187 -7.70 -20.43 -11.13
N PRO A 188 -8.98 -20.19 -11.42
CA PRO A 188 -9.40 -19.85 -12.79
C PRO A 188 -8.78 -18.53 -13.27
N LEU A 189 -8.73 -17.51 -12.41
CA LEU A 189 -8.26 -16.16 -12.77
C LEU A 189 -6.76 -16.09 -13.10
N VAL A 190 -5.95 -16.95 -12.48
CA VAL A 190 -4.50 -17.01 -12.76
C VAL A 190 -4.17 -17.94 -13.94
N SER A 191 -5.04 -18.90 -14.25
CA SER A 191 -4.84 -19.88 -15.34
C SER A 191 -5.35 -19.38 -16.70
N GLU A 192 -6.46 -18.63 -16.74
CA GLU A 192 -7.08 -18.08 -17.97
C GLU A 192 -6.14 -17.20 -18.82
N ALA A 193 -5.04 -16.71 -18.25
CA ALA A 193 -4.06 -15.89 -18.97
C ALA A 193 -2.75 -16.61 -19.31
N SER A 194 -2.65 -17.91 -19.01
CA SER A 194 -1.51 -18.75 -19.44
C SER A 194 -1.75 -19.43 -20.79
N GLY A 195 -2.92 -19.20 -21.40
CA GLY A 195 -3.26 -19.64 -22.75
C GLY A 195 -3.44 -18.45 -23.68
N GLU A 196 -2.32 -17.84 -24.07
CA GLU A 196 -2.17 -17.13 -25.35
C GLU A 196 -1.20 -17.93 -26.22
#